data_AF-A0A9D8GD44-F1
#
_entry.id   AF-A0A9D8GD44-F1
#
_cell.length_a   1.000
_cell.length_b   1.000
_cell.length_c   1.000
_cell.angle_alpha   90.00
_cell.angle_beta   90.00
_cell.angle_gamma   90.00
#
_symmetry.space_group_name_H-M   'P 1'
#
loop_
_entity.id
_entity.type
_entity.pdbx_description
1 polymer ?
#
loop_
_entity_poly.entity_id
_entity_poly.type
_entity_poly.pdbx_seq_one_letter_code
_entity_poly.pdbx_strand_id
1 'polypeptide(L)'
;MKPEITRDEQGRWMVGASGNPLGRPSGTGHVARLRAELAQQLPGIIESLVRQAKAGDIGAIRVVLDRVIPPLKAVDAPLSLQLPEGGFTTQGRAIVASAASGEVSAQEAAQLVAAISNLARVEVLDELERKVQRLEQA
;
A
#
# COMPACT_ATOMS: atom_id res chain seq x y z
N MET A 1 34.02 12.05 24.09
CA MET A 1 34.11 12.48 22.69
C MET A 1 32.80 13.20 22.34
N LYS A 2 32.83 14.48 21.94
CA LYS A 2 31.61 15.20 21.53
C LYS A 2 31.23 14.72 20.11
N PRO A 3 29.95 14.39 19.84
CA PRO A 3 29.53 13.97 18.51
C PRO A 3 29.70 15.12 17.52
N GLU A 4 30.16 14.79 16.32
CA GLU A 4 30.40 15.74 15.24
C GLU A 4 29.04 16.23 14.70
N ILE A 5 28.87 17.55 14.68
CA ILE A 5 27.63 18.20 14.27
C ILE A 5 27.54 18.18 12.75
N THR A 6 26.68 17.33 12.21
CA THR A 6 26.46 17.20 10.76
C THR A 6 25.08 17.73 10.36
N ARG A 7 25.05 18.57 9.32
CA ARG A 7 23.83 19.17 8.73
C ARG A 7 23.66 18.70 7.29
N ASP A 8 22.42 18.59 6.83
CA ASP A 8 22.12 18.30 5.42
C ASP A 8 22.31 19.56 4.52
N GLU A 9 22.19 19.39 3.20
CA GLU A 9 22.32 20.48 2.21
C GLU A 9 21.32 21.63 2.42
N GLN A 10 20.27 21.39 3.22
CA GLN A 10 19.22 22.35 3.56
C GLN A 10 19.41 22.95 4.96
N GLY A 11 20.56 22.68 5.61
CA GLY A 11 20.94 23.21 6.92
C GLY A 11 20.23 22.55 8.10
N ARG A 12 19.50 21.45 7.89
CA ARG A 12 18.80 20.71 8.95
C ARG A 12 19.75 19.74 9.63
N TRP A 13 19.53 19.50 10.91
CA TRP A 13 20.29 18.52 11.68
C TRP A 13 20.03 17.12 11.17
N MET A 14 21.10 16.35 10.89
CA MET A 14 20.95 14.94 10.56
C MET A 14 20.46 14.15 11.78
N VAL A 15 19.71 13.07 11.54
CA VAL A 15 19.26 12.15 12.60
C VAL A 15 20.48 11.63 13.36
N GLY A 16 20.50 11.77 14.69
CA GLY A 16 21.64 11.40 15.52
C GLY A 16 22.74 12.47 15.67
N ALA A 17 22.72 13.56 14.89
CA ALA A 17 23.73 14.62 14.90
C ALA A 17 23.29 15.92 15.61
N SER A 18 22.02 16.01 16.02
CA SER A 18 21.56 17.07 16.92
C SER A 18 22.04 16.80 18.35
N GLY A 19 22.20 17.83 19.19
CA GLY A 19 22.56 17.70 20.61
C GLY A 19 21.63 16.78 21.43
N ASN A 20 20.49 16.38 20.85
CA ASN A 20 19.73 15.21 21.26
C ASN A 20 19.84 14.09 20.20
N PRO A 21 20.74 13.10 20.39
CA PRO A 21 20.96 12.02 19.42
C PRO A 21 19.78 11.05 19.28
N LEU A 22 18.85 11.00 20.24
CA LEU A 22 17.63 10.19 20.18
C LEU A 22 16.44 10.93 19.53
N GLY A 23 16.61 12.22 19.18
CA GLY A 23 15.52 13.05 18.70
C GLY A 23 14.47 13.36 19.78
N ARG A 24 13.42 14.10 19.42
CA ARG A 24 12.32 14.42 20.34
C ARG A 24 11.67 13.10 20.82
N PRO A 25 11.50 12.87 22.15
CA PRO A 25 10.90 11.64 22.64
C PRO A 25 9.50 11.42 22.06
N SER A 26 9.17 10.18 21.70
CA SER A 26 7.86 9.82 21.16
C SER A 26 6.75 10.21 22.14
N GLY A 27 5.62 10.70 21.63
CA GLY A 27 4.49 11.12 22.48
C GLY A 27 4.66 12.45 23.23
N THR A 28 5.79 13.16 23.08
CA THR A 28 5.99 14.46 23.77
C THR A 28 5.66 15.69 22.91
N GLY A 29 5.05 15.47 21.75
CA GLY A 29 4.56 16.48 20.81
C GLY A 29 3.48 17.39 21.41
N HIS A 30 3.37 18.66 20.97
CA HIS A 30 2.19 19.48 21.25
C HIS A 30 0.90 18.78 20.76
N VAL A 31 0.98 18.16 19.57
CA VAL A 31 -0.09 17.31 19.02
C VAL A 31 -0.38 16.10 19.89
N ALA A 32 0.64 15.48 20.50
CA ALA A 32 0.45 14.31 21.36
C ALA A 32 -0.29 14.68 22.65
N ARG A 33 0.00 15.86 23.22
CA ARG A 33 -0.76 16.42 24.34
C ARG A 33 -2.21 16.67 23.96
N LEU A 34 -2.49 17.32 22.83
CA LEU A 34 -3.85 17.56 22.35
C LEU A 34 -4.62 16.26 22.13
N ARG A 35 -3.96 15.20 21.60
CA ARG A 35 -4.57 13.88 21.45
C ARG A 35 -4.93 13.26 22.80
N ALA A 36 -4.06 13.37 23.81
CA ALA A 36 -4.33 12.87 25.15
C ALA A 36 -5.52 13.59 25.80
N GLU A 37 -5.57 14.92 25.67
CA GLU A 37 -6.69 15.74 26.17
C GLU A 37 -8.01 15.39 25.46
N LEU A 38 -8.00 15.24 24.13
CA LEU A 38 -9.18 14.84 23.36
C LEU A 38 -9.64 13.40 23.67
N ALA A 39 -8.71 12.47 23.91
CA ALA A 39 -9.04 11.09 24.25
C ALA A 39 -9.89 11.00 25.53
N GLN A 40 -9.66 11.88 26.50
CA GLN A 40 -10.48 11.96 27.72
C GLN A 40 -11.91 12.43 27.45
N GLN A 41 -12.10 13.28 26.44
CA GLN A 41 -13.42 13.82 26.06
C GLN A 41 -14.18 12.90 25.10
N LEU A 42 -13.48 11.95 24.47
CA LEU A 42 -14.01 11.09 23.42
C LEU A 42 -15.32 10.35 23.80
N PRO A 43 -15.45 9.76 25.01
CA PRO A 43 -16.70 9.09 25.40
C PRO A 43 -17.93 10.00 25.32
N GLY A 44 -17.83 11.22 25.86
CA GLY A 44 -18.93 12.19 25.84
C GLY A 44 -19.23 12.71 24.42
N ILE A 45 -18.21 12.86 23.59
CA ILE A 45 -18.37 13.20 22.17
C ILE A 45 -19.14 12.10 21.43
N ILE A 46 -18.78 10.83 21.66
CA ILE A 46 -19.46 9.68 21.06
C ILE A 46 -20.93 9.62 21.49
N GLU A 47 -21.23 9.81 22.77
CA GLU A 47 -22.62 9.86 23.26
C GLU A 47 -23.43 10.98 22.59
N SER A 48 -22.84 12.18 22.48
CA SER A 48 -23.48 13.31 21.81
C SER A 48 -23.75 13.02 20.33
N LEU A 49 -22.77 12.43 19.64
CA LEU A 49 -22.88 12.03 18.24
C LEU A 49 -24.00 11.01 18.04
N VAL A 50 -24.10 10.01 18.92
CA VAL A 50 -25.17 8.99 18.87
C VAL A 50 -26.54 9.63 19.11
N ARG A 51 -26.66 10.59 20.04
CA ARG A 51 -27.92 11.32 20.26
C ARG A 51 -28.33 12.11 19.01
N GLN A 52 -27.40 12.84 18.39
CA GLN A 52 -27.65 13.59 17.17
C GLN A 52 -28.05 12.69 16.01
N ALA A 53 -27.37 11.56 15.82
CA ALA A 53 -27.71 10.58 14.79
C ALA A 53 -29.13 10.03 15.00
N LYS A 54 -29.49 9.68 16.24
CA LYS A 54 -30.86 9.22 16.58
C LYS A 54 -31.93 10.30 16.39
N ALA A 55 -31.56 11.58 16.49
CA ALA A 55 -32.43 12.72 16.24
C ALA A 55 -32.59 13.06 14.74
N GLY A 56 -31.92 12.33 13.84
CA GLY A 56 -32.04 12.52 12.39
C GLY A 56 -30.98 13.42 11.77
N ASP A 57 -29.91 13.78 12.48
CA ASP A 57 -28.78 14.50 11.89
C ASP A 57 -28.05 13.59 10.88
N ILE A 58 -28.14 13.95 9.59
CA ILE A 58 -27.58 13.16 8.48
C ILE A 58 -26.05 13.09 8.58
N GLY A 59 -25.39 14.15 9.06
CA GLY A 59 -23.94 14.18 9.24
C GLY A 59 -23.50 13.18 10.31
N ALA A 60 -24.15 13.18 11.47
CA ALA A 60 -23.88 12.25 12.56
C ALA A 60 -24.18 10.80 12.15
N ILE A 61 -25.29 10.56 11.44
CA ILE A 61 -25.64 9.24 10.88
C ILE A 61 -24.52 8.74 9.97
N ARG A 62 -24.05 9.57 9.02
CA ARG A 62 -22.98 9.19 8.09
C ARG A 62 -21.68 8.84 8.83
N VAL A 63 -21.28 9.65 9.82
CA VAL A 63 -20.07 9.36 10.62
C VAL A 63 -20.18 8.01 11.33
N VAL A 64 -21.35 7.70 11.91
CA VAL A 64 -21.58 6.40 12.59
C VAL A 64 -21.55 5.25 11.58
N LEU A 65 -22.26 5.37 10.46
CA LEU A 65 -22.28 4.32 9.43
C LEU A 65 -20.89 4.05 8.84
N ASP A 66 -20.12 5.09 8.53
CA ASP A 66 -18.76 4.98 7.96
C ASP A 66 -17.72 4.38 8.95
N ARG A 67 -18.06 4.26 10.24
CA ARG A 67 -17.20 3.62 11.26
C ARG A 67 -17.65 2.21 11.62
N VAL A 68 -18.95 1.93 11.53
CA VAL A 68 -19.52 0.63 11.90
C VAL A 68 -19.61 -0.32 10.70
N ILE A 69 -19.89 0.21 9.51
CA ILE A 69 -20.03 -0.58 8.29
C ILE A 69 -18.72 -0.45 7.50
N PRO A 70 -17.99 -1.56 7.27
CA PRO A 70 -16.80 -1.51 6.43
C PRO A 70 -17.20 -1.10 5.00
N PRO A 71 -16.38 -0.27 4.32
CA PRO A 71 -16.65 0.06 2.93
C PRO A 71 -16.68 -1.22 2.11
N LEU A 72 -17.72 -1.40 1.30
CA LEU A 72 -17.76 -2.48 0.33
C LEU A 72 -16.59 -2.27 -0.63
N LYS A 73 -15.61 -3.16 -0.56
CA LYS A 73 -14.59 -3.25 -1.60
C LYS A 73 -15.18 -4.05 -2.74
N ALA A 74 -15.05 -3.56 -3.97
CA ALA A 74 -15.25 -4.41 -5.13
C ALA A 74 -14.25 -5.57 -5.00
N VAL A 75 -14.78 -6.79 -4.91
CA VAL A 75 -13.98 -8.01 -4.98
C VAL A 75 -14.32 -8.62 -6.33
N ASP A 76 -13.32 -8.72 -7.19
CA ASP A 76 -13.48 -9.39 -8.47
C ASP A 76 -13.74 -10.87 -8.22
N ALA A 77 -14.66 -11.46 -8.99
CA ALA A 77 -14.95 -12.89 -8.87
C ALA A 77 -13.68 -13.69 -9.23
N PRO A 78 -13.42 -14.82 -8.55
CA PRO A 78 -12.27 -15.65 -8.89
C PRO A 78 -12.36 -16.10 -10.35
N LEU A 79 -11.37 -15.68 -11.14
CA LEU A 79 -11.31 -15.93 -12.57
C LEU A 79 -10.57 -17.24 -12.85
N SER A 80 -11.26 -18.19 -13.49
CA SER A 80 -10.63 -19.41 -14.01
C SER A 80 -10.18 -19.17 -15.45
N LEU A 81 -8.89 -18.91 -15.63
CA LEU A 81 -8.26 -18.78 -16.94
C LEU A 81 -7.39 -19.98 -17.23
N GLN A 82 -7.66 -20.67 -18.34
CA GLN A 82 -6.78 -21.70 -18.86
C GLN A 82 -5.80 -21.04 -19.83
N LEU A 83 -4.55 -20.91 -19.39
CA LEU A 83 -3.48 -20.43 -20.27
C LEU A 83 -2.90 -21.59 -21.05
N PRO A 84 -2.62 -21.41 -22.35
CA PRO A 84 -1.95 -22.43 -23.15
C PRO A 84 -0.53 -22.68 -22.62
N GLU A 85 -0.06 -23.91 -22.80
CA GLU A 85 1.36 -24.21 -22.61
C GLU A 85 2.23 -23.40 -23.58
N GLY A 86 3.45 -23.09 -23.15
CA GLY A 86 4.43 -22.37 -23.95
C GLY A 86 4.93 -21.09 -23.28
N GLY A 87 5.64 -20.27 -24.05
CA GLY A 87 6.29 -19.06 -23.52
C GLY A 87 5.31 -17.94 -23.17
N PHE A 88 5.80 -17.00 -22.36
CA PHE A 88 5.04 -15.84 -21.88
C PHE A 88 4.35 -15.03 -22.98
N THR A 89 4.94 -14.92 -24.17
CA THR A 89 4.31 -14.26 -25.31
C THR A 89 3.03 -14.95 -25.76
N THR A 90 3.01 -16.29 -25.79
CA THR A 90 1.85 -17.08 -26.18
C THR A 90 0.74 -16.93 -25.15
N GLN A 91 1.08 -17.03 -23.87
CA GLN A 91 0.15 -16.82 -22.77
C GLN A 91 -0.41 -15.39 -22.75
N GLY A 92 0.44 -14.38 -22.98
CA GLY A 92 0.02 -12.99 -23.07
C GLY A 92 -0.97 -12.73 -24.21
N ARG A 93 -0.76 -13.34 -25.39
CA ARG A 93 -1.71 -13.27 -26.50
C ARG A 93 -3.04 -13.94 -26.17
N ALA A 94 -3.01 -15.09 -25.47
CA ALA A 94 -4.23 -15.78 -25.05
C ALA A 94 -5.08 -14.91 -24.10
N ILE A 95 -4.46 -14.22 -23.15
CA ILE A 95 -5.16 -13.29 -22.25
C ILE A 95 -5.82 -12.15 -23.02
N VAL A 96 -5.11 -11.56 -23.99
CA VAL A 96 -5.68 -10.49 -24.83
C VAL A 96 -6.85 -11.01 -25.66
N ALA A 97 -6.78 -12.25 -26.15
CA ALA A 97 -7.88 -12.89 -26.87
C ALA A 97 -9.11 -13.12 -25.98
N SER A 98 -8.93 -13.61 -24.75
CA SER A 98 -10.04 -13.77 -23.77
C SER A 98 -10.69 -12.42 -23.41
N ALA A 99 -9.92 -11.33 -23.39
CA ALA A 99 -10.48 -10.00 -23.20
C ALA A 99 -11.34 -9.57 -24.39
N ALA A 100 -10.89 -9.88 -25.61
CA ALA A 100 -11.62 -9.58 -26.84
C ALA A 100 -12.90 -10.44 -26.99
N SER A 101 -12.93 -11.66 -26.47
CA SER A 101 -14.13 -12.52 -26.43
C SER A 101 -15.10 -12.18 -25.30
N GLY A 102 -14.69 -11.33 -24.35
CA GLY A 102 -15.52 -10.91 -23.21
C GLY A 102 -15.54 -11.91 -22.05
N GLU A 103 -14.66 -12.93 -22.06
CA GLU A 103 -14.48 -13.86 -20.95
C GLU A 103 -13.86 -13.17 -19.72
N VAL A 104 -13.04 -12.14 -19.97
CA VAL A 104 -12.40 -11.32 -18.93
C VAL A 104 -12.54 -9.85 -19.26
N SER A 105 -12.56 -9.00 -18.24
CA SER A 105 -12.54 -7.56 -18.45
C SER A 105 -11.18 -7.09 -19.01
N ALA A 106 -11.19 -5.94 -19.70
CA ALA A 106 -9.96 -5.31 -20.16
C ALA A 106 -8.99 -4.98 -19.00
N GLN A 107 -9.53 -4.66 -17.82
CA GLN A 107 -8.73 -4.37 -16.64
C GLN A 107 -8.04 -5.63 -16.09
N GLU A 108 -8.75 -6.75 -15.96
CA GLU A 108 -8.16 -8.03 -15.55
C GLU A 108 -7.09 -8.50 -16.53
N ALA A 109 -7.37 -8.40 -17.83
CA ALA A 109 -6.41 -8.75 -18.87
C ALA A 109 -5.12 -7.92 -18.77
N ALA A 110 -5.24 -6.61 -18.55
CA ALA A 110 -4.08 -5.74 -18.38
C ALA A 110 -3.25 -6.13 -17.14
N GLN A 111 -3.89 -6.46 -16.03
CA GLN A 111 -3.21 -6.91 -14.81
C GLN A 111 -2.47 -8.24 -15.03
N LEU A 112 -3.11 -9.19 -15.71
CA LEU A 112 -2.53 -10.50 -15.99
C LEU A 112 -1.35 -10.41 -16.96
N VAL A 113 -1.45 -9.61 -18.03
CA VAL A 113 -0.34 -9.37 -18.96
C VAL A 113 0.84 -8.69 -18.25
N ALA A 114 0.58 -7.77 -17.32
CA ALA A 114 1.62 -7.16 -16.51
C ALA A 114 2.30 -8.20 -15.58
N ALA A 115 1.54 -9.10 -14.97
CA ALA A 115 2.07 -10.18 -14.14
C ALA A 115 2.98 -11.11 -14.94
N ILE A 116 2.55 -11.55 -16.14
CA ILE A 116 3.37 -12.35 -17.05
C ILE A 116 4.65 -11.61 -17.46
N SER A 117 4.55 -10.32 -17.78
CA SER A 117 5.73 -9.53 -18.16
C SER A 117 6.75 -9.42 -17.03
N ASN A 118 6.29 -9.33 -15.78
CA ASN A 118 7.16 -9.34 -14.62
C ASN A 118 7.84 -10.70 -14.44
N LEU A 119 7.10 -11.80 -14.60
CA LEU A 119 7.67 -13.15 -14.52
C LEU A 119 8.72 -13.39 -15.61
N ALA A 120 8.44 -12.93 -16.84
CA ALA A 120 9.40 -12.99 -17.94
C ALA A 120 10.72 -12.26 -17.63
N ARG A 121 10.65 -11.10 -16.96
CA ARG A 121 11.85 -10.39 -16.51
C ARG A 121 12.66 -11.18 -15.49
N VAL A 122 11.99 -11.86 -14.55
CA VAL A 122 12.66 -12.71 -13.55
C VAL A 122 13.37 -13.87 -14.24
N GLU A 123 12.70 -14.58 -15.15
CA GLU A 123 13.31 -15.72 -15.85
C GLU A 123 14.54 -15.30 -16.68
N VAL A 124 14.48 -14.13 -17.33
CA VAL A 124 15.63 -13.57 -18.05
C VAL A 124 16.79 -13.27 -17.11
N LEU A 125 16.53 -12.72 -15.91
CA LEU A 125 17.56 -12.49 -14.91
C LEU A 125 18.20 -13.80 -14.45
N ASP A 126 17.38 -14.82 -14.17
CA ASP A 126 17.87 -16.15 -13.77
C ASP A 126 18.72 -16.81 -14.86
N GLU A 127 18.37 -16.61 -16.14
CA GLU A 127 19.15 -17.10 -17.27
C GLU A 127 20.49 -16.35 -17.39
N LEU A 128 20.48 -15.03 -17.22
CA LEU A 128 21.69 -14.20 -17.25
C LEU A 128 22.64 -14.57 -16.11
N GLU A 129 22.14 -14.75 -14.89
CA GLU A 129 22.95 -15.18 -13.75
C GLU A 129 23.63 -16.52 -14.03
N ARG A 130 22.88 -17.51 -14.53
CA ARG A 130 23.43 -18.82 -14.94
C ARG A 130 24.48 -18.72 -16.06
N LYS A 131 24.38 -17.74 -16.95
CA LYS A 131 25.38 -17.50 -18.00
C LYS A 131 26.66 -16.88 -17.41
N VAL A 132 26.52 -15.89 -16.54
CA VAL A 132 27.65 -15.23 -15.88
C VAL A 132 28.44 -16.23 -15.04
N GLN A 133 27.78 -17.04 -14.21
CA GLN A 133 28.44 -18.06 -13.39
C GLN A 133 29.25 -19.07 -14.22
N ARG A 134 28.73 -19.48 -15.38
CA ARG A 134 29.46 -20.38 -16.30
C ARG A 134 30.71 -19.75 -16.90
N LEU A 135 30.67 -18.44 -17.16
CA LEU A 135 31.81 -17.70 -17.69
C LEU A 135 32.87 -17.43 -16.62
N GLU A 136 32.47 -17.22 -15.36
CA GLU A 136 33.39 -17.03 -14.23
C GLU A 136 34.11 -18.33 -13.83
N GLN A 137 33.55 -19.49 -14.16
CA GLN A 137 34.12 -20.81 -13.89
C GLN A 137 35.01 -21.34 -15.02
N ALA A 138 35.09 -20.64 -16.16
CA ALA A 138 35.88 -21.01 -17.34
C ALA A 138 37.22 -20.26 -17.38
#